data_AF-A0A1M7Y5N3-F1
#
_entry.id   AF-A0A1M7Y5N3-F1
#
_cell.length_a   1.000
_cell.length_b   1.000
_cell.length_c   1.000
_cell.angle_alpha   90.00
_cell.angle_beta   90.00
_cell.angle_gamma   90.00
#
_symmetry.space_group_name_H-M   'P 1'
#
loop_
_entity.id
_entity.type
_entity.pdbx_description
1 polymer ?
#
loop_
_entity_poly.entity_id
_entity_poly.type
_entity_poly.pdbx_seq_one_letter_code
_entity_poly.pdbx_strand_id
1 'polypeptide(L)'
;MRNKFLETGEAGFHPVRKIKVVLSGLAFAVRYDFSVTYKLFLSVAVLGVFFLFRQWVDFLLLAAATAMMLQAELFNSAIEALCDFITTEENHKVKVIKDISAAAAGICILLWAIILLVEGYRVLHFIIGS
;
A
#
# COMPACT_ATOMS: atom_id res chain seq x y z
N MET A 1 1.91 31.52 0.20
CA MET A 1 1.65 31.79 1.63
C MET A 1 2.62 30.97 2.47
N ARG A 2 3.44 31.60 3.30
CA ARG A 2 4.50 30.99 4.12
C ARG A 2 3.86 30.36 5.35
N ASN A 3 4.10 29.07 5.64
CA ASN A 3 3.53 28.39 6.80
C ASN A 3 4.11 29.02 8.07
N LYS A 4 3.32 29.86 8.75
CA LYS A 4 3.68 30.53 10.02
C LYS A 4 3.66 29.60 11.24
N PHE A 5 3.31 28.32 11.06
CA PHE A 5 3.01 27.41 12.18
C PHE A 5 4.20 26.59 12.68
N LEU A 6 5.33 26.53 11.97
CA LEU A 6 6.44 25.61 12.32
C LEU A 6 7.83 26.23 12.39
N GLU A 7 8.00 27.55 12.19
CA GLU A 7 9.31 28.25 12.23
C GLU A 7 10.47 27.58 11.45
N THR A 8 10.19 26.65 10.53
CA THR A 8 11.22 25.82 9.88
C THR A 8 11.94 26.48 8.70
N GLY A 9 11.79 27.78 8.45
CA GLY A 9 12.52 28.49 7.38
C GLY A 9 12.26 28.01 5.94
N GLU A 10 11.45 26.98 5.72
CA GLU A 10 11.20 26.43 4.39
C GLU A 10 10.07 27.16 3.63
N ALA A 11 10.31 27.36 2.33
CA ALA A 11 9.41 28.04 1.41
C ALA A 11 8.04 27.31 1.25
N GLY A 12 7.00 28.09 0.94
CA GLY A 12 5.60 27.69 0.98
C GLY A 12 5.20 26.48 0.11
N PHE A 13 3.96 26.04 0.28
CA PHE A 13 3.34 24.86 -0.33
C PHE A 13 3.77 24.60 -1.79
N HIS A 14 4.66 23.62 -1.99
CA HIS A 14 5.14 23.17 -3.31
C HIS A 14 4.52 21.79 -3.65
N PRO A 15 3.45 21.73 -4.46
CA PRO A 15 2.74 20.47 -4.76
C PRO A 15 3.66 19.44 -5.43
N VAL A 16 4.58 19.89 -6.29
CA VAL A 16 5.55 19.02 -6.97
C VAL A 16 6.54 18.38 -5.99
N ARG A 17 6.95 19.11 -4.94
CA ARG A 17 7.82 18.57 -3.89
C ARG A 17 7.10 17.49 -3.07
N LYS A 18 5.81 17.66 -2.78
CA LYS A 18 5.00 16.64 -2.09
C LYS A 18 4.85 15.37 -2.93
N ILE A 19 4.57 15.51 -4.23
CA ILE A 19 4.49 14.35 -5.14
C ILE A 19 5.84 13.60 -5.18
N LYS A 20 6.96 14.33 -5.26
CA LYS A 20 8.30 13.71 -5.23
C LYS A 20 8.57 12.96 -3.92
N VAL A 21 8.11 13.50 -2.77
CA VAL A 21 8.21 12.82 -1.47
C VAL A 21 7.38 11.53 -1.44
N VAL A 22 6.13 11.59 -1.93
CA VAL A 22 5.26 10.40 -2.03
C VAL A 22 5.89 9.34 -2.93
N LEU A 23 6.39 9.72 -4.11
CA LEU A 23 7.06 8.81 -5.05
C LEU A 23 8.35 8.23 -4.47
N SER A 24 9.12 9.02 -3.72
CA SER A 24 10.32 8.52 -3.04
C SER A 24 9.99 7.50 -1.96
N GLY A 25 8.94 7.72 -1.16
CA GLY A 25 8.48 6.77 -0.15
C GLY A 25 7.97 5.47 -0.77
N LEU A 26 7.19 5.58 -1.86
CA LEU A 26 6.70 4.41 -2.60
C LEU A 26 7.85 3.63 -3.26
N ALA A 27 8.82 4.32 -3.87
CA ALA A 27 9.99 3.69 -4.47
C ALA A 27 10.87 2.97 -3.43
N PHE A 28 10.98 3.52 -2.22
CA PHE A 28 11.69 2.88 -1.12
C PHE A 28 11.00 1.58 -0.69
N ALA A 29 9.68 1.61 -0.49
CA ALA A 29 8.90 0.43 -0.12
C ALA A 29 8.94 -0.67 -1.18
N VAL A 30 8.79 -0.32 -2.47
CA VAL A 30 8.92 -1.27 -3.57
C VAL A 30 10.34 -1.86 -3.63
N ARG A 31 11.38 -1.05 -3.41
CA ARG A 31 12.77 -1.53 -3.54
C ARG A 31 13.24 -2.40 -2.37
N TYR A 32 12.75 -2.13 -1.16
CA TYR A 32 13.14 -2.88 0.04
C TYR A 32 12.26 -4.10 0.29
N ASP A 33 11.01 -4.07 -0.16
CA ASP A 33 10.04 -5.13 0.14
C ASP A 33 9.56 -5.83 -1.13
N PHE A 34 10.13 -7.02 -1.39
CA PHE A 34 9.71 -7.86 -2.51
C PHE A 34 8.22 -8.21 -2.42
N SER A 35 7.71 -8.33 -1.19
CA SER A 35 6.29 -8.56 -0.89
C SER A 35 5.41 -7.46 -1.49
N VAL A 36 5.79 -6.20 -1.30
CA VAL A 36 5.07 -5.04 -1.84
C VAL A 36 5.17 -4.99 -3.36
N THR A 37 6.35 -5.29 -3.93
CA THR A 37 6.57 -5.29 -5.39
C THR A 37 5.67 -6.26 -6.12
N TYR A 38 5.62 -7.53 -5.68
CA TYR A 38 4.81 -8.53 -6.39
C TYR A 38 3.32 -8.21 -6.28
N LYS A 39 2.85 -7.73 -5.12
CA LYS A 39 1.44 -7.35 -4.91
C LYS A 39 1.05 -6.18 -5.82
N LEU A 40 1.91 -5.18 -5.92
CA LEU A 40 1.71 -4.03 -6.80
C LEU A 40 1.63 -4.47 -8.27
N PHE A 41 2.57 -5.31 -8.73
CA PHE A 41 2.58 -5.81 -10.11
C PHE A 41 1.33 -6.63 -10.41
N LEU A 42 0.95 -7.54 -9.51
CA LEU A 42 -0.26 -8.35 -9.64
C LEU A 42 -1.51 -7.48 -9.69
N SER A 43 -1.65 -6.50 -8.79
CA SER A 43 -2.76 -5.55 -8.81
C SER A 43 -2.84 -4.77 -10.10
N VAL A 44 -1.72 -4.26 -10.63
CA VAL A 44 -1.70 -3.50 -11.89
C VAL A 44 -2.11 -4.39 -13.07
N ALA A 45 -1.60 -5.62 -13.12
CA ALA A 45 -1.96 -6.58 -14.16
C ALA A 45 -3.46 -6.87 -14.15
N VAL A 46 -4.02 -7.14 -12.97
CA VAL A 46 -5.44 -7.46 -12.80
C VAL A 46 -6.32 -6.25 -13.10
N LEU A 47 -5.96 -5.04 -12.64
CA LEU A 47 -6.64 -3.79 -12.99
C LEU A 47 -6.64 -3.54 -14.51
N GLY A 48 -5.55 -3.85 -15.20
CA GLY A 48 -5.47 -3.77 -16.66
C GLY A 48 -6.46 -4.70 -17.36
N VAL A 49 -6.64 -5.92 -16.85
CA VAL A 49 -7.65 -6.87 -17.35
C VAL A 49 -9.07 -6.32 -17.13
N PHE A 50 -9.40 -5.85 -15.92
CA PHE A 50 -10.73 -5.30 -15.62
C PHE A 50 -11.09 -4.06 -16.46
N PHE A 51 -10.09 -3.23 -16.76
CA PHE A 51 -10.28 -2.08 -17.64
C PHE A 51 -10.73 -2.49 -19.05
N LEU A 52 -10.22 -3.61 -19.57
CA LEU A 52 -10.60 -4.13 -20.89
C LEU A 52 -12.04 -4.67 -20.93
N PHE A 53 -12.53 -5.25 -19.83
CA PHE A 53 -13.89 -5.82 -19.74
C PHE A 53 -14.98 -4.80 -19.35
N ARG A 54 -14.65 -3.50 -19.21
CA ARG A 54 -15.59 -2.40 -18.85
C ARG A 54 -16.39 -2.62 -17.56
N GLN A 55 -15.90 -3.43 -16.63
CA GLN A 55 -16.51 -3.61 -15.32
C GLN A 55 -16.01 -2.55 -14.33
N TRP A 56 -16.48 -1.31 -14.51
CA TRP A 56 -15.98 -0.13 -13.76
C TRP A 56 -16.14 -0.24 -12.24
N VAL A 57 -17.20 -0.89 -11.76
CA VAL A 57 -17.44 -1.09 -10.32
C VAL A 57 -16.40 -2.06 -9.74
N ASP A 58 -16.17 -3.19 -10.40
CA ASP A 58 -15.20 -4.20 -9.97
C ASP A 58 -13.76 -3.65 -10.04
N PHE A 59 -13.46 -2.84 -11.06
CA PHE A 59 -12.19 -2.11 -11.17
C PHE A 59 -11.97 -1.14 -10.00
N LEU A 60 -12.96 -0.30 -9.67
CA LEU A 60 -12.82 0.70 -8.60
C LEU A 60 -12.70 0.03 -7.22
N LEU A 61 -13.44 -1.06 -6.98
CA LEU A 61 -13.35 -1.85 -5.76
C LEU A 61 -11.95 -2.46 -5.61
N LEU A 62 -11.43 -3.07 -6.69
CA LEU A 62 -10.10 -3.67 -6.67
C LEU A 62 -8.99 -2.62 -6.50
N ALA A 63 -9.15 -1.45 -7.14
CA ALA A 63 -8.23 -0.33 -7.00
C ALA A 63 -8.21 0.18 -5.55
N ALA A 64 -9.39 0.35 -4.94
CA ALA A 64 -9.52 0.77 -3.54
C ALA A 64 -8.91 -0.28 -2.58
N ALA A 65 -9.22 -1.56 -2.77
CA ALA A 65 -8.66 -2.65 -1.97
C ALA A 65 -7.13 -2.72 -2.07
N THR A 66 -6.59 -2.55 -3.28
CA THR A 66 -5.14 -2.48 -3.52
C THR A 66 -4.53 -1.29 -2.79
N ALA A 67 -5.15 -0.11 -2.88
CA ALA A 67 -4.66 1.10 -2.21
C ALA A 67 -4.63 0.94 -0.68
N MET A 68 -5.69 0.35 -0.08
CA MET A 68 -5.73 0.08 1.36
C MET A 68 -4.66 -0.93 1.79
N MET A 69 -4.46 -2.01 1.01
CA MET A 69 -3.41 -3.00 1.29
C MET A 69 -2.02 -2.38 1.23
N LEU A 70 -1.72 -1.56 0.20
CA LEU A 70 -0.44 -0.87 0.10
C LEU A 70 -0.24 0.14 1.23
N GLN A 71 -1.29 0.87 1.62
CA GLN A 71 -1.23 1.78 2.75
C GLN A 71 -0.85 1.06 4.05
N ALA A 72 -1.45 -0.10 4.31
CA ALA A 72 -1.18 -0.88 5.50
C ALA A 72 0.25 -1.44 5.53
N GLU A 73 0.77 -1.93 4.40
CA GLU A 73 2.17 -2.33 4.23
C GLU A 73 3.13 -1.17 4.47
N LEU A 74 2.87 0.00 3.87
CA LEU A 74 3.69 1.20 4.07
C LEU A 74 3.73 1.65 5.53
N PHE A 75 2.59 1.60 6.23
CA PHE A 75 2.54 1.87 7.66
C PHE A 75 3.29 0.81 8.47
N ASN A 76 3.22 -0.46 8.06
CA ASN A 76 4.00 -1.50 8.71
C ASN A 76 5.51 -1.24 8.64
N SER A 77 6.04 -1.02 7.44
CA SER A 77 7.47 -0.73 7.28
C SER A 77 7.89 0.55 7.99
N ALA A 78 7.03 1.57 8.02
CA ALA A 78 7.32 2.83 8.72
C ALA A 78 7.37 2.64 10.25
N ILE A 79 6.45 1.85 10.82
CA ILE A 79 6.43 1.54 12.25
C ILE A 79 7.64 0.68 12.62
N GLU A 80 7.97 -0.34 11.82
CA GLU A 80 9.17 -1.16 12.01
C GLU A 80 10.44 -0.30 12.01
N ALA A 81 10.61 0.57 11.01
CA ALA A 81 11.76 1.46 10.91
C ALA A 81 11.84 2.45 12.09
N LEU A 82 10.71 2.96 12.57
CA LEU A 82 10.66 3.81 13.75
C LEU A 82 11.08 3.04 15.01
N CYS A 83 10.59 1.81 15.19
CA CYS A 83 10.96 0.96 16.30
C CYS A 83 12.46 0.63 16.30
N ASP A 84 13.03 0.32 15.13
CA ASP A 84 14.45 0.03 14.95
C ASP A 84 15.33 1.27 15.19
N PHE A 85 14.80 2.46 14.90
CA PHE A 85 15.48 3.71 15.21
C PHE A 85 15.49 4.04 16.72
N ILE A 86 14.43 3.69 17.45
CA ILE A 86 14.30 4.01 18.88
C ILE A 86 15.22 3.14 19.75
N THR A 87 15.29 1.83 19.47
CA THR A 87 16.10 0.91 20.27
C THR A 87 16.57 -0.27 19.43
N THR A 88 17.86 -0.59 19.56
CA THR A 88 18.45 -1.81 18.97
C THR A 88 18.44 -3.00 19.94
N GLU A 89 18.19 -2.76 21.22
CA GLU A 89 18.03 -3.79 22.25
C GLU A 89 16.65 -4.45 22.13
N GLU A 90 16.59 -5.79 22.24
CA GLU A 90 15.32 -6.52 22.19
C GLU A 90 14.43 -6.13 23.39
N ASN A 91 13.30 -5.50 23.08
CA ASN A 91 12.31 -5.09 24.06
C ASN A 91 10.96 -5.74 23.75
N HIS A 92 10.38 -6.44 24.72
CA HIS A 92 9.08 -7.08 24.58
C HIS A 92 7.98 -6.12 24.12
N LYS A 93 8.00 -4.85 24.57
CA LYS A 93 7.02 -3.84 24.17
C LYS A 93 7.15 -3.49 22.68
N VAL A 94 8.39 -3.38 22.19
CA VAL A 94 8.65 -3.10 20.76
C VAL A 94 8.17 -4.25 19.90
N LYS A 95 8.41 -5.49 20.35
CA LYS A 95 7.89 -6.68 19.67
C LYS A 95 6.36 -6.64 19.53
N VAL A 96 5.63 -6.36 20.61
CA VAL A 96 4.17 -6.24 20.57
C VAL A 96 3.70 -5.15 19.60
N ILE A 97 4.38 -4.00 19.54
CA ILE A 97 4.03 -2.92 18.59
C ILE A 97 4.22 -3.39 17.14
N LYS A 98 5.35 -4.03 16.83
CA LYS A 98 5.61 -4.60 15.50
C LYS A 98 4.60 -5.69 15.14
N ASP A 99 4.27 -6.56 16.07
CA ASP A 99 3.29 -7.65 15.85
C ASP A 99 1.89 -7.10 15.53
N ILE A 100 1.44 -6.05 16.24
CA ILE A 100 0.15 -5.38 15.97
C ILE A 100 0.16 -4.74 14.57
N SER A 101 1.26 -4.08 14.24
CA SER A 101 1.45 -3.45 12.94
C SER A 101 1.42 -4.46 11.79
N ALA A 102 2.14 -5.58 11.94
CA ALA A 102 2.16 -6.67 10.97
C ALA A 102 0.77 -7.34 10.85
N ALA A 103 0.04 -7.48 11.96
CA ALA A 103 -1.33 -8.01 11.94
C ALA A 103 -2.28 -7.10 11.15
N ALA A 104 -2.18 -5.77 11.31
CA ALA A 104 -2.99 -4.82 10.55
C ALA A 104 -2.73 -4.93 9.04
N ALA A 105 -1.46 -5.00 8.61
CA ALA A 105 -1.10 -5.25 7.22
C ALA A 105 -1.63 -6.60 6.73
N GLY A 106 -1.48 -7.65 7.54
CA GLY A 106 -1.98 -9.00 7.25
C GLY A 106 -3.49 -9.05 6.97
N ILE A 107 -4.30 -8.34 7.77
CA ILE A 107 -5.76 -8.25 7.56
C ILE A 107 -6.08 -7.61 6.21
N CYS A 108 -5.40 -6.51 5.85
CA CYS A 108 -5.61 -5.85 4.56
C CYS A 108 -5.17 -6.73 3.38
N ILE A 109 -4.07 -7.47 3.53
CA ILE A 109 -3.59 -8.42 2.51
C ILE A 109 -4.60 -9.54 2.31
N LEU A 110 -5.16 -10.09 3.40
CA LEU A 110 -6.16 -11.16 3.33
C LEU A 110 -7.42 -10.69 2.60
N LEU A 111 -7.95 -9.52 2.96
CA LEU A 111 -9.11 -8.94 2.29
C LEU A 111 -8.86 -8.71 0.79
N TRP A 112 -7.70 -8.13 0.46
CA TRP A 112 -7.29 -7.90 -0.92
C TRP A 112 -7.17 -9.20 -1.71
N ALA A 113 -6.60 -10.25 -1.12
CA ALA A 113 -6.48 -11.56 -1.76
C ALA A 113 -7.84 -12.21 -2.03
N ILE A 114 -8.79 -12.10 -1.08
CA ILE A 114 -10.16 -12.59 -1.27
C ILE A 114 -10.83 -11.87 -2.44
N ILE A 115 -10.75 -10.54 -2.50
CA ILE A 115 -11.33 -9.74 -3.60
C ILE A 115 -10.72 -10.16 -4.94
N LEU A 116 -9.40 -10.33 -5.01
CA LEU A 116 -8.73 -10.80 -6.21
C LEU A 116 -9.21 -12.18 -6.67
N LEU A 117 -9.39 -13.13 -5.74
CA LEU A 117 -9.84 -14.48 -6.06
C LEU A 117 -11.29 -14.47 -6.58
N VAL A 118 -12.18 -13.73 -5.92
CA VAL A 118 -13.60 -13.64 -6.31
C VAL A 118 -13.76 -12.99 -7.67
N GLU A 119 -13.14 -11.83 -7.86
CA GLU A 119 -13.25 -11.09 -9.11
C GLU A 119 -12.49 -11.81 -10.25
N GLY A 120 -11.34 -12.41 -9.95
CA GLY A 120 -10.61 -13.25 -10.91
C GLY A 120 -11.42 -14.47 -11.38
N TYR A 121 -12.10 -15.15 -10.46
CA TYR A 121 -12.99 -16.26 -10.79
C TYR A 121 -14.17 -15.81 -11.66
N ARG A 122 -14.79 -14.67 -11.34
CA ARG A 122 -15.89 -14.10 -12.13
C ARG A 122 -15.47 -13.81 -13.57
N VAL A 123 -14.31 -13.18 -13.76
CA VAL A 123 -13.77 -12.90 -15.10
C VAL A 123 -13.43 -14.18 -15.85
N LEU A 124 -12.79 -15.14 -15.19
CA LEU A 124 -12.44 -16.42 -15.82
C LEU A 124 -13.69 -17.17 -16.28
N HIS A 125 -14.73 -17.23 -15.45
CA HIS A 125 -16.01 -17.84 -15.81
C HIS A 125 -16.68 -17.10 -16.99
N PHE A 126 -16.62 -15.77 -17.02
CA PHE A 126 -17.15 -14.98 -18.14
C PHE A 126 -16.43 -15.29 -19.46
N ILE A 127 -15.11 -15.49 -19.43
CA ILE A 127 -14.30 -15.81 -20.61
C ILE A 127 -14.51 -17.25 -21.09
N ILE A 128 -14.61 -18.23 -20.17
CA ILE A 128 -14.76 -19.64 -20.53
C ILE A 128 -16.21 -19.98 -20.89
N GLY A 129 -17.18 -19.26 -20.31
CA GLY A 129 -18.61 -19.45 -20.56
C GLY A 129 -19.16 -18.72 -21.79
N SER A 130 -18.34 -17.94 -22.50
CA SER A 130 -18.66 -17.28 -23.78
C SER A 130 -18.05 -18.02 -24.96
#